data_AF-A0A8J3ID38-F1
#
_entry.id   AF-A0A8J3ID38-F1
#
_cell.length_a   1.000
_cell.length_b   1.000
_cell.length_c   1.000
_cell.angle_alpha   90.00
_cell.angle_beta   90.00
_cell.angle_gamma   90.00
#
_symmetry.space_group_name_H-M   'P 1'
#
loop_
_entity.id
_entity.type
_entity.pdbx_description
1 polymer ?
#
loop_
_entity_poly.entity_id
_entity_poly.type
_entity_poly.pdbx_seq_one_letter_code
_entity_poly.pdbx_strand_id
1 'polypeptide(L)' 'MWIKGHLDPSWQEWFEDLQIAPHGPDTTALYGSLVDQAALYRVLLKIRSLGLVLLSLEADEFPSTQEEQ' A
#
# COMPACT_ATOMS: atom_id res chain seq x y z
N MET A 1 1.70 0.70 -3.32
CA MET A 1 2.78 -0.21 -2.87
C MET A 1 2.63 -1.57 -3.54
N TRP A 2 3.74 -2.21 -3.92
CA TRP A 2 3.74 -3.55 -4.51
C TRP A 2 4.51 -4.53 -3.63
N ILE A 3 3.94 -5.70 -3.39
CA ILE A 3 4.50 -6.77 -2.57
C ILE A 3 4.66 -8.02 -3.40
N LYS A 4 5.78 -8.74 -3.24
CA LYS A 4 6.00 -10.02 -3.91
C LYS A 4 5.03 -11.09 -3.40
N GLY A 5 4.45 -11.85 -4.32
CA GLY A 5 3.47 -12.90 -4.02
C GLY A 5 2.04 -12.38 -3.97
N HIS A 6 1.12 -13.31 -3.75
CA HIS A 6 -0.30 -13.07 -3.58
C HIS A 6 -0.64 -13.02 -2.08
N LEU A 7 -1.01 -11.85 -1.56
CA LEU A 7 -1.65 -11.80 -0.25
C LEU A 7 -3.11 -12.23 -0.37
N ASP A 8 -3.56 -12.96 0.63
CA ASP A 8 -4.97 -13.30 0.76
C ASP A 8 -5.80 -12.02 1.06
N PRO A 9 -6.97 -11.83 0.42
CA PRO A 9 -7.83 -10.67 0.67
C PRO A 9 -8.22 -10.47 2.14
N SER A 10 -8.22 -11.52 2.96
CA SER A 10 -8.47 -11.44 4.42
C SER A 10 -7.49 -10.54 5.18
N TRP A 11 -6.33 -10.23 4.59
CA TRP A 11 -5.34 -9.33 5.20
C TRP A 11 -5.75 -7.86 5.12
N GLN A 12 -6.82 -7.52 4.39
CA GLN A 12 -7.26 -6.14 4.21
C GLN A 12 -7.53 -5.44 5.54
N GLU A 13 -8.13 -6.14 6.51
CA GLU A 13 -8.39 -5.61 7.86
C GLU A 13 -7.10 -5.26 8.62
N TRP A 14 -5.95 -5.79 8.20
CA TRP A 14 -4.68 -5.59 8.90
C TRP A 14 -3.90 -4.39 8.35
N PHE A 15 -4.26 -3.85 7.19
CA PHE A 15 -3.47 -2.82 6.49
C PHE A 15 -4.13 -1.43 6.49
N GLU A 16 -4.66 -0.97 7.63
CA GLU A 16 -5.15 0.43 7.81
C GLU A 16 -6.06 0.91 6.67
N ASP A 17 -7.04 0.08 6.29
CA ASP A 17 -8.01 0.33 5.21
C ASP A 17 -7.43 0.41 3.78
N LEU A 18 -6.16 0.05 3.59
CA LEU A 18 -5.58 -0.14 2.27
C LEU A 18 -6.24 -1.31 1.56
N GLN A 19 -6.56 -1.11 0.29
CA GLN A 19 -7.10 -2.15 -0.57
C GLN A 19 -5.99 -3.11 -1.00
N ILE A 20 -6.31 -4.40 -1.02
CA ILE A 20 -5.44 -5.47 -1.50
C ILE A 20 -5.98 -5.92 -2.85
N ALA A 21 -5.16 -5.85 -3.89
CA ALA A 21 -5.51 -6.37 -5.21
C ALA A 21 -4.35 -7.13 -5.85
N PRO A 22 -4.62 -8.18 -6.63
CA PRO A 22 -3.60 -8.81 -7.47
C PRO A 22 -3.01 -7.79 -8.46
N HIS A 23 -1.69 -7.82 -8.63
CA HIS A 23 -0.99 -6.99 -9.61
C HIS A 23 -0.02 -7.85 -10.42
N GLY A 24 -0.51 -8.45 -11.49
CA GLY A 24 0.29 -9.37 -12.31
C GLY A 24 0.48 -10.75 -11.68
N PRO A 25 1.43 -11.56 -12.21
CA PRO A 25 1.47 -13.00 -11.95
C PRO A 25 1.98 -13.40 -10.56
N ASP A 26 2.80 -12.58 -9.89
CA ASP A 26 3.39 -12.91 -8.57
C ASP A 26 3.56 -11.65 -7.70
N THR A 27 2.57 -10.76 -7.73
CA THR A 27 2.65 -9.49 -7.00
C THR A 27 1.27 -9.05 -6.56
N THR A 28 1.22 -8.41 -5.40
CA THR A 28 0.03 -7.82 -4.81
C THR A 28 0.22 -6.32 -4.68
N ALA A 29 -0.77 -5.55 -5.11
CA ALA A 29 -0.87 -4.14 -4.84
C ALA A 29 -1.57 -3.89 -3.50
N LEU A 30 -0.92 -3.09 -2.65
CA LEU A 30 -1.55 -2.38 -1.54
C LEU A 30 -1.68 -0.91 -1.91
N TYR A 31 -2.91 -0.39 -1.99
CA TYR A 31 -3.16 1.00 -2.39
C TYR A 31 -4.34 1.62 -1.64
N GLY A 32 -4.34 2.93 -1.53
CA GLY A 32 -5.32 3.70 -0.78
C GLY A 32 -4.68 4.93 -0.12
N SER A 33 -5.51 5.73 0.55
CA SER A 33 -5.06 6.91 1.27
C SER A 33 -4.62 6.55 2.68
N LEU A 34 -3.46 7.07 3.09
CA LEU A 34 -2.98 7.01 4.46
C LEU A 34 -3.14 8.39 5.09
N VAL A 35 -3.59 8.43 6.34
CA VAL A 35 -3.90 9.70 7.04
C VAL A 35 -2.66 10.57 7.27
N ASP A 36 -1.51 9.94 7.46
CA ASP A 36 -0.23 10.62 7.70
C ASP A 36 0.96 9.68 7.41
N GLN A 37 2.18 10.21 7.58
CA GLN A 37 3.40 9.44 7.45
C GLN A 37 3.55 8.37 8.55
N ALA A 38 2.95 8.55 9.73
CA ALA A 38 3.02 7.55 10.79
C ALA A 38 2.24 6.28 10.41
N ALA A 39 1.10 6.42 9.73
CA ALA A 39 0.33 5.32 9.14
C ALA A 39 1.15 4.56 8.10
N LEU A 40 1.86 5.28 7.22
CA LEU A 40 2.80 4.66 6.29
C LEU A 40 3.86 3.84 7.02
N TYR A 41 4.52 4.39 8.03
CA TYR A 41 5.54 3.66 8.79
C TYR A 41 4.97 2.43 9.51
N ARG A 42 3.75 2.50 10.03
CA ARG A 42 3.07 1.33 10.65
C ARG A 42 2.83 0.22 9.63
N VAL A 43 2.37 0.57 8.42
CA VAL A 43 2.20 -0.39 7.32
C VAL A 43 3.54 -1.01 6.91
N LEU A 44 4.59 -0.21 6.72
CA LEU A 44 5.92 -0.70 6.37
C LEU A 44 6.52 -1.62 7.45
N LEU A 45 6.34 -1.27 8.72
CA LEU A 45 6.75 -2.12 9.84
C LEU A 45 5.98 -3.44 9.83
N LYS A 46 4.68 -3.41 9.52
CA LYS A 46 3.85 -4.61 9.41
C LYS A 46 4.35 -5.52 8.28
N ILE A 47 4.57 -4.99 7.08
CA ILE A 47 5.17 -5.71 5.93
C ILE A 47 6.48 -6.40 6.36
N ARG A 48 7.38 -5.67 7.03
CA ARG A 48 8.63 -6.22 7.57
C ARG A 48 8.37 -7.35 8.58
N SER A 49 7.47 -7.14 9.53
CA SER A 49 7.18 -8.11 10.60
C SER A 49 6.64 -9.44 10.07
N LEU A 50 5.94 -9.40 8.94
CA LEU A 50 5.36 -10.55 8.27
C LEU A 50 6.33 -11.24 7.30
N GLY A 51 7.56 -10.71 7.16
CA GLY A 51 8.54 -11.23 6.20
C GLY A 51 8.15 -11.01 4.74
N LEU A 52 7.22 -10.09 4.46
CA LEU A 52 6.79 -9.78 3.11
C LEU A 52 7.85 -8.92 2.40
N VAL A 53 8.06 -9.19 1.11
CA VAL A 53 9.04 -8.45 0.30
C VAL A 53 8.33 -7.29 -0.39
N LEU A 54 8.64 -6.07 0.03
CA LEU A 54 8.22 -4.85 -0.65
C LEU A 54 9.06 -4.65 -1.92
N LEU A 55 8.39 -4.57 -3.07
CA LEU A 55 9.00 -4.37 -4.38
C LEU A 55 9.06 -2.89 -4.78
N SER A 56 7.97 -2.15 -4.53
CA SER A 56 7.85 -0.73 -4.85
C SER A 56 6.99 0.01 -3.83
N LEU A 57 7.36 1.25 -3.53
CA LEU A 57 6.55 2.23 -2.81
C LEU A 57 6.46 3.46 -3.68
N GLU A 58 5.24 3.81 -4.06
CA GLU A 58 4.91 5.00 -4.83
C GLU A 58 3.97 5.85 -3.99
N ALA A 59 4.28 7.13 -3.90
CA ALA A 59 3.40 8.14 -3.36
C ALA A 59 2.74 8.83 -4.54
N ASP A 60 1.41 8.74 -4.60
CA ASP A 60 0.64 9.63 -5.46
C ASP A 60 0.53 10.94 -4.69
N GLU A 61 1.29 11.95 -5.10
CA GLU A 61 1.06 13.30 -4.63
C GLU A 61 -0.34 13.65 -5.11
N PHE A 62 -1.31 13.78 -4.18
CA PHE A 62 -2.67 14.21 -4.47
C PHE A 62 -2.57 15.28 -5.56
N PRO A 63 -3.25 15.15 -6.72
CA PRO A 63 -3.17 16.19 -7.73
C PRO A 63 -3.58 17.46 -7.02
N SER A 64 -2.62 18.34 -6.79
CA SER A 64 -2.89 19.68 -6.30
C SER A 64 -3.90 20.20 -7.29
N THR A 65 -5.16 20.35 -6.86
CA THR A 65 -6.18 20.99 -7.67
C THR A 65 -5.53 22.26 -8.17
N GLN A 66 -5.18 22.30 -9.46
CA GLN A 66 -4.78 23.52 -10.11
C GLN A 66 -6.06 24.34 -10.17
N GLU A 67 -6.34 25.05 -9.09
CA GLU A 67 -7.11 26.28 -9.16
C GLU A 67 -6.24 27.28 -9.92
N GLU A 68 -6.30 27.22 -11.25
CA GLU A 68 -5.83 28.29 -12.11
C GLU A 68 -6.94 28.72 -13.07
N GLN A 69 -7.52 29.87 -12.69
CA GLN A 69 -8.12 30.94 -13.51
C GLN A 69 -9.64 30.94 -13.75
#